data_AF-A0A5C7MBP9-F1
#
_entry.id   AF-A0A5C7MBP9-F1
#
_cell.length_a   1.000
_cell.length_b   1.000
_cell.length_c   1.000
_cell.angle_alpha   90.00
_cell.angle_beta   90.00
_cell.angle_gamma   90.00
#
_symmetry.space_group_name_H-M   'P 1'
#
loop_
_entity.id
_entity.type
_entity.pdbx_description
1 polymer ?
#
loop_
_entity_poly.entity_id
_entity_poly.type
_entity_poly.pdbx_seq_one_letter_code
_entity_poly.pdbx_strand_id
1 'polypeptide(L)'
;WFGKTFNSVTDVQPLVCLDEDGNKFSNVKLGKGEASLWAEEFRGEVVATMVYDGQPTHDHFKRIDDNTVLGIMNGKGGVLDYQDGVGRYFYFYLERV
;
A
#
# COMPACT_ATOMS: atom_id res chain seq x y z
N TRP A 1 -1.54 10.13 7.89
CA TRP A 1 -0.70 9.15 7.17
C TRP A 1 0.34 9.94 6.41
N PHE A 2 1.63 9.62 6.62
CA PHE A 2 2.75 10.27 5.93
C PHE A 2 3.12 9.50 4.65
N GLY A 3 3.16 8.17 4.72
CA GLY A 3 3.57 7.35 3.59
C GLY A 3 3.87 5.91 3.98
N LYS A 4 4.82 5.30 3.27
CA LYS A 4 5.27 3.92 3.48
C LYS A 4 6.79 3.87 3.51
N THR A 5 7.36 2.95 4.27
CA THR A 5 8.80 2.67 4.27
C THR A 5 9.03 1.24 3.78
N PHE A 6 9.92 1.06 2.80
CA PHE A 6 10.27 -0.27 2.27
C PHE A 6 11.73 -0.56 2.62
N ASN A 7 11.98 -1.23 3.74
CA ASN A 7 13.35 -1.57 4.15
C ASN A 7 13.90 -2.76 3.36
N SER A 8 13.04 -3.76 3.13
CA SER A 8 13.36 -4.94 2.31
C SER A 8 12.07 -5.58 1.77
N VAL A 9 12.22 -6.65 0.98
CA VAL A 9 11.08 -7.43 0.48
C VAL A 9 10.26 -8.08 1.60
N THR A 10 10.82 -8.35 2.77
CA THR A 10 10.12 -8.95 3.92
C THR A 10 9.91 -7.99 5.08
N ASP A 11 10.26 -6.71 4.92
CA ASP A 11 10.11 -5.68 5.96
C ASP A 11 9.64 -4.37 5.33
N VAL A 12 8.32 -4.18 5.35
CA VAL A 12 7.65 -2.99 4.83
C VAL A 12 6.74 -2.42 5.91
N GLN A 13 6.85 -1.12 6.13
CA GLN A 13 5.97 -0.36 7.01
C GLN A 13 4.88 0.31 6.18
N PRO A 14 3.66 -0.25 6.13
CA PRO A 14 2.67 0.17 5.14
C PRO A 14 1.92 1.46 5.54
N LEU A 15 2.00 1.85 6.81
CA LEU A 15 1.33 3.01 7.37
C LEU A 15 2.27 3.79 8.29
N VAL A 16 3.19 4.53 7.68
CA VAL A 16 4.01 5.50 8.41
C VAL A 16 3.16 6.72 8.74
N CYS A 17 3.12 7.10 10.01
CA CYS A 17 2.44 8.29 10.52
C CYS A 17 3.42 9.21 11.22
N LEU A 18 2.96 10.43 11.51
CA LEU A 18 3.68 11.39 12.35
C LEU A 18 3.01 11.42 13.73
N ASP A 19 3.81 11.47 14.78
CA ASP A 19 3.33 11.77 16.14
C ASP A 19 3.15 13.29 16.34
N GLU A 20 2.82 13.70 17.57
CA GLU A 20 2.60 15.11 17.92
C GLU A 20 3.86 15.98 17.77
N ASP A 21 5.04 15.37 17.89
CA ASP A 21 6.35 16.02 17.74
C ASP A 21 6.88 15.98 16.29
N GLY A 22 6.14 15.33 15.38
CA GLY A 22 6.52 15.18 13.98
C GLY A 22 7.47 14.01 13.70
N ASN A 23 7.72 13.11 14.66
CA ASN A 23 8.53 11.92 14.42
C ASN A 23 7.73 10.88 13.62
N LYS A 24 8.42 10.21 12.70
CA LYS A 24 7.85 9.12 11.89
C LYS A 24 7.81 7.83 12.70
N PHE A 25 6.67 7.13 12.68
CA PHE A 25 6.53 5.80 13.25
C PHE A 25 5.63 4.89 12.40
N SER A 26 5.85 3.57 12.45
CA SER A 26 4.96 2.59 11.82
C SER A 26 3.70 2.41 12.68
N ASN A 27 2.53 2.73 12.14
CA ASN A 27 1.26 2.57 12.84
C ASN A 27 0.73 1.14 12.68
N VAL A 28 1.40 0.18 13.32
CA VAL A 28 1.06 -1.25 13.31
C VAL A 28 -0.36 -1.53 13.81
N LYS A 29 -0.89 -0.70 14.72
CA LYS A 29 -2.26 -0.86 15.23
C LYS A 29 -3.30 -0.60 14.14
N LEU A 30 -3.12 0.48 13.37
CA LEU A 30 -4.01 0.81 12.26
C LEU A 30 -3.82 -0.14 11.07
N GLY A 31 -2.58 -0.53 10.78
CA GLY A 31 -2.24 -1.47 9.71
C GLY A 31 -2.55 -2.93 10.01
N LYS A 32 -2.93 -3.23 11.27
CA LYS A 32 -3.11 -4.58 11.80
C LYS A 32 -1.85 -5.46 11.71
N GLY A 33 -0.69 -4.83 11.56
CA GLY A 33 0.58 -5.49 11.27
C GLY A 33 1.42 -4.65 10.32
N GLU A 34 2.51 -5.26 9.85
CA GLU A 34 3.38 -4.72 8.81
C GLU A 34 2.98 -5.30 7.44
N ALA A 35 3.91 -5.31 6.49
CA ALA A 35 3.70 -5.86 5.16
C ALA A 35 4.98 -6.45 4.56
N SER A 36 4.82 -7.15 3.44
CA SER A 36 5.89 -7.67 2.60
C SER A 36 5.64 -7.34 1.12
N LEU A 37 6.70 -7.37 0.30
CA LEU A 37 6.62 -7.22 -1.15
C LEU A 37 6.62 -8.57 -1.84
N TRP A 38 5.70 -8.72 -2.78
CA TRP A 38 5.58 -9.89 -3.64
C TRP A 38 5.45 -9.46 -5.10
N ALA A 39 5.81 -10.36 -6.01
CA ALA A 39 5.48 -10.22 -7.42
C ALA A 39 4.11 -10.89 -7.65
N GLU A 40 3.11 -10.10 -8.02
CA GLU A 40 1.75 -10.61 -8.29
C GLU A 40 1.31 -10.20 -9.69
N GLU A 41 0.53 -11.06 -10.33
CA GLU A 41 -0.14 -10.71 -11.58
C GLU A 41 -1.37 -9.85 -11.28
N PHE A 42 -1.44 -8.66 -11.89
CA PHE A 42 -2.59 -7.78 -11.81
C PHE A 42 -2.92 -7.22 -13.19
N ARG A 43 -4.12 -7.55 -13.69
CA ARG A 43 -4.60 -7.14 -15.03
C ARG A 43 -3.66 -7.59 -16.16
N GLY A 44 -3.14 -8.82 -16.10
CA GLY A 44 -2.31 -9.41 -17.14
C GLY A 44 -0.83 -9.00 -17.10
N GLU A 45 -0.38 -8.33 -16.04
CA GLU A 45 1.03 -7.93 -15.87
C GLU A 45 1.52 -8.26 -14.47
N VAL A 46 2.73 -8.80 -14.36
CA VAL A 46 3.40 -9.02 -13.07
C VAL A 46 3.93 -7.69 -12.54
N VAL A 47 3.50 -7.30 -11.35
CA VAL A 47 3.85 -6.04 -10.71
C VAL A 47 4.33 -6.24 -9.29
N ALA A 48 5.18 -5.33 -8.81
CA ALA A 48 5.53 -5.26 -7.40
C ALA A 48 4.27 -4.92 -6.61
N THR A 49 3.95 -5.73 -5.61
CA THR A 49 2.74 -5.61 -4.80
C THR A 49 3.11 -5.67 -3.34
N MET A 50 2.64 -4.72 -2.55
CA MET A 50 2.74 -4.79 -1.10
C MET A 50 1.53 -5.55 -0.56
N VAL A 51 1.80 -6.65 0.13
CA VAL A 51 0.80 -7.52 0.76
C VAL A 51 0.85 -7.26 2.26
N TYR A 52 -0.28 -6.85 2.83
CA TYR A 52 -0.36 -6.59 4.26
C TYR A 52 -0.44 -7.92 5.03
N ASP A 53 0.29 -8.01 6.15
CA ASP A 53 0.34 -9.24 6.94
C ASP A 53 -0.96 -9.46 7.74
N GLY A 54 -1.58 -8.37 8.21
CA GLY A 54 -2.74 -8.42 9.11
C GLY A 54 -4.07 -8.01 8.51
N GLN A 55 -4.12 -7.74 7.20
CA GLN A 55 -5.36 -7.40 6.52
C GLN A 55 -5.39 -7.93 5.09
N PRO A 56 -6.57 -8.31 4.56
CA PRO A 56 -6.69 -8.87 3.21
C PRO A 56 -6.66 -7.73 2.17
N THR A 57 -5.53 -7.02 2.09
CA THR A 57 -5.29 -5.86 1.23
C THR A 57 -3.95 -6.00 0.52
N HIS A 58 -3.94 -5.67 -0.76
CA HIS A 58 -2.81 -5.75 -1.67
C HIS A 58 -2.71 -4.38 -2.37
N ASP A 59 -1.56 -3.74 -2.29
CA ASP A 59 -1.29 -2.48 -2.98
C ASP A 59 -0.40 -2.77 -4.20
N HIS A 60 -0.98 -2.81 -5.40
CA HIS A 60 -0.26 -3.07 -6.65
C HIS A 60 0.39 -1.77 -7.17
N PHE A 61 1.69 -1.78 -7.47
CA PHE A 61 2.41 -0.58 -7.89
C PHE A 61 2.65 -0.51 -9.40
N LYS A 62 2.39 0.66 -9.98
CA LYS A 62 2.78 1.03 -11.35
C LYS A 62 3.76 2.20 -11.32
N ARG A 63 4.86 2.08 -12.05
CA ARG A 63 5.83 3.17 -12.20
C ARG A 63 5.20 4.32 -13.00
N ILE A 64 5.27 5.52 -12.45
CA ILE A 64 4.97 6.77 -13.18
C ILE A 64 6.29 7.34 -13.72
N ASP A 65 7.30 7.48 -12.86
CA ASP A 65 8.64 7.99 -13.20
C ASP A 65 9.71 7.37 -12.26
N ASP A 66 10.91 7.93 -12.19
CA ASP A 66 12.00 7.41 -11.34
C ASP A 66 11.73 7.50 -9.83
N ASN A 67 10.89 8.44 -9.40
CA ASN A 67 10.61 8.74 -8.00
C ASN A 67 9.15 8.52 -7.61
N THR A 68 8.27 8.29 -8.58
CA THR A 68 6.82 8.21 -8.36
C THR A 68 6.24 6.87 -8.80
N VAL A 69 5.41 6.29 -7.94
CA VAL A 69 4.57 5.13 -8.27
C VAL A 69 3.10 5.39 -7.97
N LEU A 70 2.23 4.86 -8.81
CA LEU A 70 0.80 4.73 -8.55
C LEU A 70 0.56 3.44 -7.77
N GLY A 71 -0.14 3.52 -6.65
CA GLY A 71 -0.68 2.37 -5.92
C GLY A 71 -2.15 2.14 -6.24
N ILE A 72 -2.50 0.90 -6.54
CA ILE A 72 -3.87 0.44 -6.78
C ILE A 72 -4.22 -0.53 -5.66
N MET A 73 -5.14 -0.13 -4.79
CA MET A 73 -5.55 -0.95 -3.66
C MET A 73 -6.55 -2.02 -4.11
N ASN A 74 -6.31 -3.26 -3.73
CA ASN A 74 -7.15 -4.42 -4.02
C ASN A 74 -7.33 -5.25 -2.74
N GLY A 75 -8.47 -5.92 -2.59
CA GLY A 75 -8.70 -6.84 -1.48
C GLY A 75 -10.12 -6.79 -0.92
N LYS A 76 -10.34 -7.58 0.15
CA LYS A 76 -11.65 -7.73 0.81
C LYS A 76 -11.84 -6.79 2.00
N GLY A 77 -10.81 -6.00 2.36
CA GLY A 77 -10.79 -5.14 3.54
C GLY A 77 -11.55 -3.81 3.43
N GLY A 78 -12.55 -3.70 2.55
CA GLY A 78 -13.21 -2.42 2.25
C GLY A 78 -12.38 -1.48 1.39
N VAL A 79 -11.41 -2.02 0.65
CA VAL A 79 -10.52 -1.29 -0.27
C VAL A 79 -11.05 -1.29 -1.72
N LEU A 80 -12.36 -1.51 -1.86
CA LEU A 80 -13.12 -1.38 -3.08
C LEU A 80 -14.32 -0.48 -2.79
N ASP A 81 -14.51 0.53 -3.62
CA ASP A 81 -15.69 1.38 -3.61
C ASP A 81 -16.82 0.70 -4.41
N TYR A 82 -18.01 0.63 -3.82
CA TYR A 82 -19.22 0.03 -4.42
C TYR A 82 -20.41 1.01 -4.41
N GLN A 83 -20.17 2.33 -4.30
CA GLN A 83 -21.24 3.33 -4.20
C GLN A 83 -22.32 3.24 -5.29
N ASP A 84 -21.97 2.80 -6.50
CA ASP A 84 -22.88 2.64 -7.65
C ASP A 84 -23.17 1.16 -7.99
N GLY A 85 -22.80 0.23 -7.11
CA GLY A 85 -22.92 -1.22 -7.36
C GLY A 85 -21.79 -1.80 -8.22
N VAL A 86 -20.85 -0.99 -8.70
CA VAL A 86 -19.67 -1.44 -9.47
C VAL A 86 -18.42 -1.31 -8.59
N GLY A 87 -17.68 -2.41 -8.41
CA GLY A 87 -16.44 -2.40 -7.64
C GLY A 87 -15.34 -1.57 -8.32
N ARG A 88 -14.93 -0.46 -7.69
CA ARG A 88 -13.84 0.39 -8.14
C ARG A 88 -12.68 0.34 -7.16
N TYR A 89 -11.46 0.25 -7.69
CA TYR A 89 -10.25 0.32 -6.88
C TYR A 89 -10.03 1.72 -6.32
N PHE A 90 -9.48 1.81 -5.11
CA PHE A 90 -8.86 3.05 -4.65
C PHE A 90 -7.47 3.21 -5.25
N TYR A 91 -7.09 4.46 -5.49
CA TYR A 91 -5.79 4.82 -6.03
C TYR A 91 -5.09 5.79 -5.08
N PHE A 92 -3.79 5.65 -4.95
CA PHE A 92 -2.91 6.60 -4.28
C PHE A 92 -1.61 6.71 -5.07
N TYR A 93 -0.75 7.66 -4.74
CA TYR A 93 0.61 7.69 -5.27
C TYR A 93 1.60 7.78 -4.11
N LEU A 94 2.84 7.37 -4.38
CA LEU A 94 3.97 7.56 -3.49
C LEU A 94 5.07 8.26 -4.27
N GLU A 95 5.68 9.25 -3.62
CA GLU A 95 6.88 9.92 -4.09
C GLU A 95 8.03 9.58 -3.14
N ARG A 96 9.22 9.32 -3.70
CA ARG A 96 10.43 9.05 -2.93
C ARG A 96 10.89 10.33 -2.22
N VAL A 97 11.14 10.22 -0.90
CA VAL A 97 11.61 11.31 -0.02
C VAL A 97 12.81 10.89 0.81
#